data_AF-A0AB33ZUG2-F1
#
_entry.id   AF-A0AB33ZUG2-F1
#
_cell.length_a   1.000
_cell.length_b   1.000
_cell.length_c   1.000
_cell.angle_alpha   90.00
_cell.angle_beta   90.00
_cell.angle_gamma   90.00
#
_symmetry.space_group_name_H-M   'P 1'
#
loop_
_entity.id
_entity.type
_entity.pdbx_description
1 polymer ?
#
loop_
_entity_poly.entity_id
_entity_poly.type
_entity_poly.pdbx_seq_one_letter_code
_entity_poly.pdbx_strand_id
1 'polypeptide(L)'
;MKTIIILDQIQAGLGGDERSDTPLGGKKIAMGSADNVEKALEAVNGEIIGTFYCGPKYYQQNKEIVQRKFSKMAEKMAADVVIVGPTFDYHDFAEMAVEIGTTITENTSIPVIGAIAKEKNQELIEKYKDKFPIVKMPKKGGTGLAESLDNLAKGCQILTNKGDIEKFKGSYCY
;
A
#
# COMPACT_ATOMS: atom_id res chain seq x y z
N MET A 1 -13.96 4.87 7.48
CA MET A 1 -12.59 5.29 7.10
C MET A 1 -12.41 5.03 5.62
N LYS A 2 -12.19 6.09 4.83
CA LYS A 2 -12.03 6.04 3.37
C LYS A 2 -10.59 5.72 3.00
N THR A 3 -10.35 4.55 2.44
CA THR A 3 -9.02 4.07 2.13
C THR A 3 -8.78 4.04 0.63
N ILE A 4 -7.59 4.47 0.20
CA ILE A 4 -7.08 4.16 -1.13
C ILE A 4 -5.97 3.12 -1.00
N ILE A 5 -5.96 2.15 -1.91
CA ILE A 5 -4.91 1.15 -1.98
C ILE A 5 -4.18 1.26 -3.33
N ILE A 6 -2.85 1.16 -3.29
CA ILE A 6 -1.99 1.23 -4.46
C ILE A 6 -1.33 -0.13 -4.68
N LEU A 7 -1.61 -0.72 -5.85
CA LEU A 7 -1.17 -2.06 -6.24
C LEU A 7 -0.29 -2.03 -7.51
N ASP A 8 0.48 -3.07 -7.74
CA ASP A 8 1.01 -3.34 -9.07
C ASP A 8 -0.06 -4.02 -9.95
N GLN A 9 0.30 -4.34 -11.20
CA GLN A 9 -0.59 -5.04 -12.11
C GLN A 9 -0.94 -6.45 -11.60
N ILE A 10 -0.02 -7.15 -10.93
CA ILE A 10 -0.23 -8.52 -10.46
C ILE A 10 -1.28 -8.51 -9.36
N GLN A 11 -1.07 -7.68 -8.34
CA GLN A 11 -1.95 -7.57 -7.20
C GLN A 11 -3.28 -6.95 -7.58
N ALA A 12 -3.35 -6.11 -8.60
CA ALA A 12 -4.62 -5.61 -9.15
C ALA A 12 -5.35 -6.65 -10.03
N GLY A 13 -4.78 -7.82 -10.32
CA GLY A 13 -5.40 -8.82 -11.20
C GLY A 13 -5.35 -8.44 -12.69
N LEU A 14 -4.46 -7.54 -13.07
CA LEU A 14 -4.28 -6.99 -14.40
C LEU A 14 -3.16 -7.68 -15.18
N GLY A 15 -2.72 -8.88 -14.81
CA GLY A 15 -1.71 -9.69 -15.53
C GLY A 15 -0.45 -9.99 -14.72
N GLY A 16 0.46 -10.78 -15.29
CA GLY A 16 1.72 -11.17 -14.67
C GLY A 16 2.86 -10.19 -14.97
N ASP A 17 4.09 -10.71 -14.92
CA ASP A 17 5.32 -9.97 -15.20
C ASP A 17 5.36 -9.43 -16.63
N GLU A 18 4.68 -10.11 -17.57
CA GLU A 18 4.56 -9.71 -18.97
C GLU A 18 3.81 -8.39 -19.17
N ARG A 19 3.05 -7.95 -18.14
CA ARG A 19 2.34 -6.67 -18.13
C ARG A 19 2.91 -5.67 -17.11
N SER A 20 4.19 -5.81 -16.75
CA SER A 20 4.89 -4.85 -15.88
C SER A 20 4.97 -3.42 -16.44
N ASP A 21 4.65 -3.23 -17.72
CA ASP A 21 4.47 -1.95 -18.40
C ASP A 21 3.04 -1.38 -18.33
N THR A 22 2.16 -1.98 -17.53
CA THR A 22 0.78 -1.48 -17.32
C THR A 22 0.79 0.00 -16.90
N PRO A 23 0.16 0.89 -17.67
CA PRO A 23 0.09 2.31 -17.31
C PRO A 23 -0.65 2.55 -16.00
N LEU A 24 -0.38 3.70 -15.37
CA LEU A 24 -1.10 4.11 -14.17
C LEU A 24 -2.61 4.20 -14.44
N GLY A 25 -3.40 3.68 -13.51
CA GLY A 25 -4.85 3.70 -13.57
C GLY A 25 -5.50 3.59 -12.20
N GLY A 26 -6.83 3.54 -12.17
CA GLY A 26 -7.56 3.33 -10.93
C GLY A 26 -9.04 3.03 -11.14
N LYS A 27 -9.61 2.29 -10.21
CA LYS A 27 -11.04 1.93 -10.16
C LYS A 27 -11.60 2.28 -8.79
N LYS A 28 -12.86 2.73 -8.74
CA LYS A 28 -13.59 3.04 -7.50
C LYS A 28 -14.24 1.80 -6.89
N ILE A 29 -13.48 0.71 -6.85
CA ILE A 29 -13.87 -0.58 -6.26
C ILE A 29 -12.59 -1.22 -5.72
N ALA A 30 -12.73 -2.12 -4.74
CA ALA A 30 -11.71 -3.11 -4.47
C ALA A 30 -11.53 -4.02 -5.70
N MET A 31 -10.27 -4.36 -6.01
CA MET A 31 -9.93 -5.35 -7.03
C MET A 31 -8.63 -6.09 -6.70
N GLY A 32 -8.61 -7.39 -6.97
CA GLY A 32 -7.43 -8.22 -6.77
C GLY A 32 -7.12 -8.42 -5.28
N SER A 33 -5.88 -8.19 -4.85
CA SER A 33 -5.52 -8.35 -3.43
C SER A 33 -6.23 -7.34 -2.52
N ALA A 34 -6.72 -6.22 -3.08
CA ALA A 34 -7.56 -5.26 -2.37
C ALA A 34 -8.84 -5.90 -1.81
N ASP A 35 -9.39 -6.94 -2.44
CA ASP A 35 -10.62 -7.61 -1.95
C ASP A 35 -10.43 -8.22 -0.56
N ASN A 36 -9.21 -8.69 -0.27
CA ASN A 36 -8.89 -9.24 1.06
C ASN A 36 -8.59 -8.13 2.08
N VAL A 37 -8.03 -7.01 1.62
CA VAL A 37 -7.81 -5.82 2.45
C VAL A 37 -9.15 -5.18 2.83
N GLU A 38 -10.10 -5.08 1.88
CA GLU A 38 -11.45 -4.57 2.11
C GLU A 38 -12.13 -5.31 3.27
N LYS A 39 -12.13 -6.65 3.24
CA LYS A 39 -12.73 -7.47 4.30
C LYS A 39 -12.12 -7.19 5.68
N ALA A 40 -10.81 -6.98 5.75
CA ALA A 40 -10.15 -6.62 7.00
C ALA A 40 -10.51 -5.19 7.44
N LEU A 41 -10.65 -4.26 6.49
CA LEU A 41 -11.09 -2.89 6.75
C LEU A 41 -12.54 -2.81 7.23
N GLU A 42 -13.45 -3.64 6.71
CA GLU A 42 -14.85 -3.71 7.17
C GLU A 42 -14.94 -3.97 8.68
N ALA A 43 -14.07 -4.83 9.23
CA ALA A 43 -14.01 -5.12 10.66
C ALA A 43 -13.64 -3.91 11.54
N VAL A 44 -13.08 -2.85 10.95
CA VAL A 44 -12.72 -1.59 11.62
C VAL A 44 -13.51 -0.38 11.09
N ASN A 45 -14.66 -0.63 10.45
CA ASN A 45 -15.51 0.39 9.80
C ASN A 45 -14.77 1.22 8.73
N GLY A 46 -13.88 0.57 7.99
CA GLY A 46 -13.19 1.09 6.82
C GLY A 46 -13.77 0.58 5.50
N GLU A 47 -13.46 1.26 4.41
CA GLU A 47 -13.84 0.90 3.04
C GLU A 47 -12.74 1.28 2.05
N ILE A 48 -12.58 0.56 0.92
CA ILE A 48 -11.73 1.01 -0.19
C ILE A 48 -12.56 1.84 -1.16
N ILE A 49 -12.28 3.14 -1.19
CA ILE A 49 -12.92 4.08 -2.13
C ILE A 49 -12.20 4.13 -3.49
N GLY A 50 -11.01 3.54 -3.58
CA GLY A 50 -10.26 3.42 -4.83
C GLY A 50 -9.07 2.47 -4.75
N THR A 51 -8.96 1.58 -5.74
CA THR A 51 -7.75 0.83 -6.03
C THR A 51 -7.03 1.50 -7.19
N PHE A 52 -5.86 2.07 -6.92
CA PHE A 52 -4.95 2.59 -7.94
C PHE A 52 -3.92 1.51 -8.29
N TYR A 53 -3.47 1.50 -9.54
CA TYR A 53 -2.51 0.50 -9.99
C TYR A 53 -1.52 1.09 -10.99
N CYS A 54 -0.30 0.56 -11.00
CA CYS A 54 0.72 0.87 -11.99
C CYS A 54 1.68 -0.31 -12.12
N GLY A 55 2.10 -0.67 -13.33
CA GLY A 55 3.15 -1.64 -13.52
C GLY A 55 4.52 -1.07 -13.11
N PRO A 56 5.41 -1.83 -12.44
CA PRO A 56 6.71 -1.33 -12.00
C PRO A 56 7.61 -0.82 -13.14
N LYS A 57 7.61 -1.48 -14.30
CA LYS A 57 8.39 -1.03 -15.47
C LYS A 57 7.85 0.30 -16.02
N TYR A 58 6.54 0.45 -16.08
CA TYR A 58 5.93 1.74 -16.47
C TYR A 58 6.31 2.83 -15.47
N TYR A 59 6.24 2.51 -14.17
CA TYR A 59 6.58 3.43 -13.10
C TYR A 59 8.03 3.93 -13.20
N GLN A 60 9.01 3.04 -13.40
CA GLN A 60 10.42 3.44 -13.54
C GLN A 60 10.65 4.45 -14.67
N GLN A 61 9.87 4.36 -15.76
CA GLN A 61 9.95 5.29 -16.90
C GLN A 61 9.15 6.59 -16.68
N ASN A 62 8.29 6.64 -15.67
CA ASN A 62 7.26 7.69 -15.51
C ASN A 62 7.08 8.13 -14.05
N LYS A 63 8.11 8.02 -13.20
CA LYS A 63 8.00 8.20 -11.73
C LYS A 63 7.27 9.48 -11.35
N GLU A 64 7.72 10.62 -11.88
CA GLU A 64 7.16 11.94 -11.55
C GLU A 64 5.66 12.06 -11.86
N ILE A 65 5.22 11.57 -13.02
CA ILE A 65 3.80 11.67 -13.41
C ILE A 65 2.93 10.71 -12.59
N VAL A 66 3.43 9.51 -12.27
CA VAL A 66 2.71 8.53 -11.46
C VAL A 66 2.53 9.05 -10.04
N GLN A 67 3.63 9.41 -9.38
CA GLN A 67 3.63 9.95 -8.03
C GLN A 67 2.70 11.16 -7.91
N ARG A 68 2.88 12.17 -8.77
CA ARG A 68 2.04 13.38 -8.77
C ARG A 68 0.56 13.08 -8.96
N LYS A 69 0.20 12.16 -9.88
CA LYS A 69 -1.20 11.83 -10.13
C LYS A 69 -1.82 11.08 -8.96
N PHE A 70 -1.14 10.08 -8.41
CA PHE A 70 -1.66 9.32 -7.27
C PHE A 70 -1.84 10.19 -6.02
N SER A 71 -0.88 11.06 -5.69
CA SER A 71 -1.02 12.01 -4.57
C SER A 71 -2.24 12.93 -4.77
N LYS A 72 -2.35 13.60 -5.92
CA LYS A 72 -3.46 14.50 -6.22
C LYS A 72 -4.82 13.80 -6.24
N MET A 73 -4.86 12.57 -6.75
CA MET A 73 -6.09 11.78 -6.79
C MET A 73 -6.51 11.36 -5.39
N ALA A 74 -5.56 10.99 -4.53
CA ALA A 74 -5.85 10.65 -3.14
C ALA A 74 -6.43 11.83 -2.36
N GLU A 75 -5.85 13.03 -2.49
CA GLU A 75 -6.38 14.27 -1.90
C GLU A 75 -7.77 14.62 -2.44
N LYS A 76 -7.93 14.59 -3.77
CA LYS A 76 -9.21 14.92 -4.42
C LYS A 76 -10.33 13.96 -4.00
N MET A 77 -10.00 12.70 -3.74
CA MET A 77 -10.94 11.70 -3.26
C MET A 77 -11.18 11.77 -1.74
N ALA A 78 -10.48 12.69 -1.05
CA ALA A 78 -10.53 12.85 0.40
C ALA A 78 -10.30 11.51 1.12
N ALA A 79 -9.24 10.81 0.73
CA ALA A 79 -8.81 9.59 1.42
C ALA A 79 -8.36 9.94 2.84
N ASP A 80 -8.82 9.15 3.81
CA ASP A 80 -8.38 9.26 5.20
C ASP A 80 -7.00 8.60 5.39
N VAL A 81 -6.68 7.59 4.58
CA VAL A 81 -5.41 6.85 4.60
C VAL A 81 -5.10 6.24 3.24
N VAL A 82 -3.81 6.11 2.91
CA VAL A 82 -3.34 5.38 1.73
C VAL A 82 -2.56 4.13 2.16
N ILE A 83 -2.91 2.99 1.58
CA ILE A 83 -2.17 1.73 1.68
C ILE A 83 -1.28 1.58 0.45
N VAL A 84 -0.01 1.27 0.64
CA VAL A 84 0.90 0.83 -0.43
C VAL A 84 1.26 -0.65 -0.23
N GLY A 85 0.83 -1.50 -1.16
CA GLY A 85 0.85 -2.96 -1.00
C GLY A 85 -0.56 -3.58 -0.81
N PRO A 86 -0.67 -4.88 -0.49
CA PRO A 86 0.39 -5.78 -0.05
C PRO A 86 1.35 -6.17 -1.18
N THR A 87 2.65 -5.96 -0.98
CA THR A 87 3.67 -6.21 -2.02
C THR A 87 4.17 -7.64 -2.02
N PHE A 88 3.91 -8.41 -0.96
CA PHE A 88 4.58 -9.69 -0.71
C PHE A 88 6.10 -9.54 -0.86
N ASP A 89 6.79 -10.54 -1.42
CA ASP A 89 8.22 -10.53 -1.72
C ASP A 89 8.54 -10.07 -3.15
N TYR A 90 7.65 -9.29 -3.79
CA TYR A 90 7.91 -8.70 -5.10
C TYR A 90 8.73 -7.40 -4.97
N HIS A 91 10.02 -7.47 -5.31
CA HIS A 91 10.96 -6.36 -5.11
C HIS A 91 10.60 -5.10 -5.90
N ASP A 92 10.39 -5.21 -7.21
CA ASP A 92 10.09 -4.05 -8.05
C ASP A 92 8.79 -3.36 -7.66
N PHE A 93 7.80 -4.13 -7.21
CA PHE A 93 6.57 -3.55 -6.64
C PHE A 93 6.84 -2.92 -5.27
N ALA A 94 7.61 -3.56 -4.39
CA ALA A 94 7.98 -2.98 -3.10
C ALA A 94 8.73 -1.64 -3.26
N GLU A 95 9.66 -1.54 -4.23
CA GLU A 95 10.37 -0.29 -4.54
C GLU A 95 9.39 0.80 -4.99
N MET A 96 8.51 0.49 -5.97
CA MET A 96 7.47 1.41 -6.41
C MET A 96 6.57 1.86 -5.24
N ALA A 97 6.14 0.92 -4.40
CA ALA A 97 5.27 1.17 -3.27
C ALA A 97 5.90 2.13 -2.25
N VAL A 98 7.17 1.92 -1.87
CA VAL A 98 7.83 2.81 -0.88
C VAL A 98 8.13 4.19 -1.45
N GLU A 99 8.48 4.31 -2.72
CA GLU A 99 8.72 5.61 -3.35
C GLU A 99 7.42 6.42 -3.49
N ILE A 100 6.32 5.78 -3.94
CA ILE A 100 5.01 6.43 -4.01
C ILE A 100 4.52 6.81 -2.61
N GLY A 101 4.61 5.90 -1.64
CA GLY A 101 4.22 6.14 -0.25
C GLY A 101 4.97 7.33 0.36
N THR A 102 6.29 7.37 0.17
CA THR A 102 7.13 8.51 0.61
C THR A 102 6.66 9.81 -0.02
N THR A 103 6.38 9.80 -1.32
CA THR A 103 5.96 11.00 -2.04
C THR A 103 4.59 11.52 -1.57
N ILE A 104 3.67 10.63 -1.19
CA ILE A 104 2.36 11.00 -0.61
C ILE A 104 2.55 11.60 0.78
N THR A 105 3.39 10.98 1.63
CA THR A 105 3.72 11.51 2.96
C THR A 105 4.36 12.90 2.90
N GLU A 106 5.24 13.15 1.92
CA GLU A 106 5.97 14.41 1.81
C GLU A 106 5.14 15.54 1.18
N ASN A 107 4.16 15.22 0.33
CA ASN A 107 3.40 16.22 -0.42
C ASN A 107 1.94 16.40 0.02
N THR A 108 1.43 15.56 0.92
CA THR A 108 0.03 15.59 1.36
C THR A 108 -0.03 15.42 2.88
N SER A 109 -1.19 15.72 3.48
CA SER A 109 -1.44 15.42 4.90
C SER A 109 -2.02 14.02 5.14
N ILE A 110 -2.14 13.19 4.10
CA ILE A 110 -2.79 11.88 4.19
C ILE A 110 -1.78 10.88 4.76
N PRO A 111 -2.09 10.18 5.87
CA PRO A 111 -1.22 9.16 6.41
C PRO A 111 -1.09 7.99 5.42
N VAL A 112 0.12 7.42 5.37
CA VAL A 112 0.45 6.25 4.55
C VAL A 112 0.78 5.08 5.46
N ILE A 113 0.44 3.86 5.02
CA ILE A 113 0.89 2.62 5.64
C ILE A 113 1.29 1.61 4.58
N GLY A 114 2.45 0.98 4.75
CA GLY A 114 2.97 -0.04 3.87
C GLY A 114 2.62 -1.45 4.33
N ALA A 115 2.46 -2.37 3.39
CA ALA A 115 2.32 -3.80 3.67
C ALA A 115 3.34 -4.57 2.80
N ILE A 116 4.50 -4.88 3.38
CA ILE A 116 5.67 -5.38 2.63
C ILE A 116 6.23 -6.62 3.32
N ALA A 117 6.60 -7.65 2.56
CA ALA A 117 7.27 -8.84 3.12
C ALA A 117 8.79 -8.64 3.14
N LYS A 118 9.46 -9.11 4.20
CA LYS A 118 10.89 -8.82 4.44
C LYS A 118 11.83 -9.45 3.42
N GLU A 119 11.49 -10.63 2.90
CA GLU A 119 12.38 -11.56 2.23
C GLU A 119 13.30 -10.91 1.18
N LYS A 120 12.72 -10.39 0.09
CA LYS A 120 13.49 -9.71 -0.97
C LYS A 120 13.58 -8.20 -0.79
N ASN A 121 12.98 -7.67 0.27
CA ASN A 121 12.75 -6.23 0.43
C ASN A 121 13.45 -5.66 1.66
N GLN A 122 14.33 -6.41 2.33
CA GLN A 122 14.95 -5.98 3.58
C GLN A 122 15.65 -4.61 3.44
N GLU A 123 16.42 -4.39 2.37
CA GLU A 123 17.10 -3.11 2.14
C GLU A 123 16.12 -1.94 1.97
N LEU A 124 15.01 -2.17 1.26
CA LEU A 124 13.95 -1.17 1.10
C LEU A 124 13.27 -0.88 2.45
N ILE A 125 12.95 -1.92 3.22
CA ILE A 125 12.32 -1.75 4.53
C ILE A 125 13.21 -0.93 5.47
N GLU A 126 14.50 -1.28 5.59
CA GLU A 126 15.42 -0.53 6.46
C GLU A 126 15.58 0.91 6.02
N LYS A 127 15.55 1.19 4.71
CA LYS A 127 15.66 2.55 4.16
C LYS A 127 14.41 3.40 4.38
N TYR A 128 13.21 2.80 4.40
CA TYR A 128 11.94 3.54 4.35
C TYR A 128 11.03 3.39 5.58
N LYS A 129 11.32 2.51 6.54
CA LYS A 129 10.48 2.28 7.74
C LYS A 129 10.24 3.52 8.61
N ASP A 130 11.15 4.49 8.57
CA ASP A 130 11.01 5.74 9.32
C ASP A 130 10.15 6.79 8.60
N LYS A 131 9.82 6.58 7.31
CA LYS A 131 8.98 7.48 6.52
C LYS A 131 7.49 7.29 6.81
N PHE A 132 7.07 6.04 6.99
CA PHE A 132 5.71 5.65 7.37
C PHE A 132 5.72 4.21 7.90
N PRO A 133 4.72 3.78 8.70
CA PRO A 133 4.69 2.42 9.23
C PRO A 133 4.64 1.36 8.11
N ILE A 134 5.48 0.34 8.21
CA ILE A 134 5.49 -0.80 7.27
C ILE A 134 5.10 -2.06 8.04
N VAL A 135 3.88 -2.54 7.82
CA VAL A 135 3.33 -3.76 8.43
C VAL A 135 4.00 -4.99 7.85
N LYS A 136 4.35 -5.93 8.73
CA LYS A 136 4.94 -7.22 8.39
C LYS A 136 3.97 -8.06 7.56
N MET A 137 4.33 -8.38 6.33
CA MET A 137 3.62 -9.35 5.50
C MET A 137 4.42 -10.63 5.33
N PRO A 138 3.77 -11.78 5.08
CA PRO A 138 4.47 -12.96 4.60
C PRO A 138 4.81 -12.79 3.11
N LYS A 139 5.83 -13.50 2.63
CA LYS A 139 6.05 -13.71 1.20
C LYS A 139 4.84 -14.32 0.50
N LYS A 140 4.83 -14.29 -0.84
CA LYS A 140 3.78 -14.94 -1.63
C LYS A 140 3.68 -16.43 -1.27
N GLY A 141 2.46 -16.88 -0.96
CA GLY A 141 2.19 -18.26 -0.55
C GLY A 141 2.65 -18.62 0.87
N GLY A 142 3.14 -17.65 1.65
CA GLY A 142 3.46 -17.84 3.06
C GLY A 142 2.20 -17.90 3.95
N THR A 143 2.39 -18.31 5.20
CA THR A 143 1.33 -18.37 6.22
C THR A 143 1.21 -17.03 6.96
N GLY A 144 0.06 -16.79 7.62
CA GLY A 144 -0.15 -15.58 8.43
C GLY A 144 -0.72 -14.37 7.68
N LEU A 145 -1.13 -14.52 6.41
CA LEU A 145 -1.70 -13.43 5.62
C LEU A 145 -2.90 -12.77 6.30
N ALA A 146 -3.85 -13.56 6.82
CA ALA A 146 -5.05 -13.03 7.48
C ALA A 146 -4.70 -12.12 8.67
N GLU A 147 -3.82 -12.59 9.56
CA GLU A 147 -3.37 -11.80 10.72
C GLU A 147 -2.65 -10.50 10.30
N SER A 148 -1.80 -10.57 9.28
CA SER A 148 -1.14 -9.38 8.75
C SER A 148 -2.13 -8.38 8.13
N LEU A 149 -3.20 -8.84 7.48
CA LEU A 149 -4.26 -7.96 6.96
C LEU A 149 -5.09 -7.33 8.08
N ASP A 150 -5.40 -8.08 9.14
CA ASP A 150 -6.06 -7.54 10.34
C ASP A 150 -5.19 -6.46 11.00
N ASN A 151 -3.89 -6.71 11.11
CA ASN A 151 -2.93 -5.73 11.63
C ASN A 151 -2.84 -4.50 10.72
N LEU A 152 -2.87 -4.66 9.40
CA LEU A 152 -2.90 -3.56 8.45
C LEU A 152 -4.14 -2.68 8.63
N ALA A 153 -5.32 -3.30 8.74
CA ALA A 153 -6.58 -2.59 8.98
C ALA A 153 -6.58 -1.84 10.32
N LYS A 154 -6.08 -2.47 11.39
CA LYS A 154 -5.88 -1.84 12.69
C LYS A 154 -4.91 -0.64 12.62
N GLY A 155 -3.81 -0.77 11.88
CA GLY A 155 -2.86 0.30 11.65
C GLY A 155 -3.50 1.50 10.94
N CYS A 156 -4.31 1.25 9.91
CA CYS A 156 -5.09 2.28 9.22
C CYS A 156 -6.01 3.03 10.20
N GLN A 157 -6.75 2.30 11.04
CA GLN A 157 -7.64 2.90 12.04
C GLN A 157 -6.89 3.77 13.05
N ILE A 158 -5.72 3.32 13.52
CA ILE A 158 -4.89 4.09 14.46
C ILE A 158 -4.40 5.39 13.82
N LEU A 159 -3.90 5.31 12.58
CA LEU A 159 -3.40 6.48 11.84
C LEU A 159 -4.50 7.53 11.62
N THR A 160 -5.69 7.10 11.23
CA THR A 160 -6.82 8.00 10.96
C THR A 160 -7.41 8.61 12.22
N ASN A 161 -7.43 7.88 13.32
CA ASN A 161 -7.88 8.38 14.62
C ASN A 161 -6.81 9.14 15.42
N LYS A 162 -5.59 9.30 14.87
CA LYS A 162 -4.42 9.89 15.56
C LYS A 162 -4.12 9.21 16.90
N GLY A 163 -4.27 7.89 16.94
CA GLY A 163 -3.95 7.07 18.10
C GLY A 163 -2.45 6.87 18.31
N ASP A 164 -2.08 6.15 19.36
CA ASP A 164 -0.68 5.81 19.65
C ASP A 164 -0.13 4.80 18.62
N ILE A 165 0.60 5.33 17.63
CA ILE A 165 1.20 4.57 16.55
C ILE A 165 2.49 3.85 16.97
N GLU A 166 3.17 4.30 18.02
CA GLU A 166 4.48 3.76 18.40
C GLU A 166 4.34 2.35 19.00
N LYS A 167 3.33 2.15 19.86
CA LYS A 167 2.99 0.81 20.35
C LYS A 167 2.62 -0.16 19.22
N PHE A 168 1.89 0.34 18.22
CA PHE A 168 1.51 -0.44 17.05
C PHE A 168 2.74 -0.84 16.23
N LYS A 169 3.63 0.12 15.93
CA LYS A 169 4.87 -0.13 15.19
C LYS A 169 5.73 -1.19 15.87
N GLY A 170 5.97 -1.08 17.17
CA GLY A 170 6.80 -2.03 17.92
C GLY A 170 6.27 -3.48 17.90
N SER A 171 4.97 -3.66 17.69
CA SER A 171 4.35 -5.00 17.64
C SER A 171 4.28 -5.55 16.22
N TYR A 172 3.85 -4.74 15.26
CA TYR A 172 3.37 -5.23 13.96
C TYR A 172 4.15 -4.70 12.75
N CYS A 173 5.03 -3.71 12.95
CA CYS A 173 5.87 -3.14 11.89
C CYS A 173 7.35 -3.54 12.05
N TYR A 174 8.14 -3.25 11.02
CA TYR A 174 9.61 -3.32 11.03
C TYR A 174 10.27 -2.08 11.65
#